data_AF-A0A661ZN79-F1
#
_entry.id   AF-A0A661ZN79-F1
#
_cell.length_a   1.000
_cell.length_b   1.000
_cell.length_c   1.000
_cell.angle_alpha   90.00
_cell.angle_beta   90.00
_cell.angle_gamma   90.00
#
_symmetry.space_group_name_H-M   'P 1'
#
loop_
_entity.id
_entity.type
_entity.pdbx_description
1 polymer ?
#
loop_
_entity_poly.entity_id
_entity_poly.type
_entity_poly.pdbx_seq_one_letter_code
_entity_poly.pdbx_strand_id
1 'polypeptide(L)' 'MAKGENYIFGIHAVLEAAQAGKDVDKVLIRRGAGSDLLKKLLGVLSRMDIPVQMVPVEQLNRITGKNQQGVIAFLS' A
#
# COMPACT_ATOMS: atom_id res chain seq x y z
N MET A 1 -12.24 18.50 -10.72
CA MET A 1 -12.19 18.26 -9.27
C MET A 1 -10.91 17.48 -9.00
N ALA A 2 -9.95 18.06 -8.29
CA ALA A 2 -8.78 17.30 -7.85
C ALA A 2 -9.27 16.25 -6.83
N LYS A 3 -9.35 14.98 -7.24
CA LYS A 3 -9.64 13.86 -6.34
C LYS A 3 -8.51 13.92 -5.30
N GLY A 4 -8.81 14.40 -4.09
CA GLY A 4 -7.83 14.37 -3.01
C GLY A 4 -7.52 12.90 -2.77
N GLU A 5 -6.36 12.43 -3.26
CA GLU A 5 -5.99 11.02 -3.17
C GLU A 5 -5.95 10.64 -1.69
N ASN A 6 -6.97 9.92 -1.25
CA ASN A 6 -7.07 9.47 0.12
C ASN A 6 -6.20 8.21 0.21
N TYR A 7 -4.98 8.35 0.69
CA TYR A 7 -4.05 7.23 0.80
C TYR A 7 -3.78 6.90 2.26
N ILE A 8 -3.46 5.64 2.50
CA ILE A 8 -2.98 5.13 3.78
C ILE A 8 -1.59 4.54 3.59
N PHE A 9 -0.80 4.50 4.64
CA PHE A 9 0.57 4.02 4.58
C PHE A 9 0.90 3.13 5.78
N GLY A 10 1.86 2.24 5.59
CA GLY A 10 2.27 1.24 6.56
C GLY A 10 1.53 -0.10 6.40
N ILE A 11 2.26 -1.19 6.66
CA ILE A 11 1.79 -2.55 6.37
C ILE A 11 0.50 -2.89 7.12
N HIS A 12 0.42 -2.58 8.42
CA HIS A 12 -0.77 -2.85 9.24
C HIS A 12 -2.00 -2.06 8.78
N ALA A 13 -1.85 -0.76 8.49
CA ALA A 13 -2.96 0.06 8.05
C ALA A 13 -3.56 -0.43 6.73
N VAL A 14 -2.70 -0.81 5.77
CA VAL A 14 -3.13 -1.39 4.49
C VAL A 14 -3.77 -2.75 4.70
N LEU A 15 -3.20 -3.59 5.56
CA LEU A 15 -3.72 -4.91 5.86
C LEU A 15 -5.13 -4.84 6.49
N GLU A 16 -5.33 -3.94 7.45
CA GLU A 16 -6.61 -3.67 8.10
C GLU A 16 -7.63 -3.12 7.09
N ALA A 17 -7.23 -2.17 6.25
CA ALA A 17 -8.12 -1.60 5.23
C ALA A 17 -8.56 -2.64 4.21
N ALA A 18 -7.63 -3.48 3.73
CA ALA A 18 -7.93 -4.58 2.84
C ALA A 18 -8.89 -5.57 3.52
N GLN A 19 -8.59 -6.02 4.75
CA GLN A 19 -9.46 -6.96 5.47
C GLN A 19 -10.84 -6.38 5.82
N ALA A 20 -10.93 -5.08 6.06
CA ALA A 20 -12.20 -4.39 6.31
C ALA A 20 -13.05 -4.21 5.03
N GLY A 21 -12.56 -4.66 3.87
CA GLY A 21 -13.26 -4.51 2.59
C GLY A 21 -13.35 -3.06 2.12
N LYS A 22 -12.40 -2.19 2.51
CA LYS A 22 -12.34 -0.84 1.95
C LYS A 22 -11.92 -0.92 0.48
N ASP A 23 -12.46 -0.03 -0.33
CA ASP A 23 -12.03 0.16 -1.71
C ASP A 23 -10.57 0.63 -1.76
N VAL A 24 -9.68 -0.33 -2.01
CA VAL A 24 -8.25 -0.09 -2.26
C VAL A 24 -8.02 -0.19 -3.76
N ASP A 25 -7.79 0.95 -4.40
CA ASP A 25 -7.51 1.02 -5.84
C ASP A 25 -6.20 0.33 -6.22
N LYS A 26 -5.13 0.63 -5.48
CA LYS A 26 -3.79 0.07 -5.74
C LYS A 26 -2.88 0.20 -4.52
N VAL A 27 -1.91 -0.70 -4.42
CA VAL A 27 -0.87 -0.66 -3.38
C VAL A 27 0.51 -0.54 -4.01
N LEU A 28 1.27 0.46 -3.57
CA LEU A 28 2.67 0.66 -3.90
C LEU A 28 3.55 0.08 -2.78
N ILE A 29 4.54 -0.72 -3.15
CA ILE A 29 5.47 -1.37 -2.21
C ILE A 29 6.91 -1.06 -2.62
N ARG A 30 7.77 -0.74 -1.65
CA ARG A 30 9.19 -0.52 -1.88
C ARG A 30 9.85 -1.80 -2.40
N ARG A 31 10.57 -1.69 -3.52
CA ARG A 31 11.43 -2.77 -4.03
C ARG A 31 12.47 -3.21 -3.00
N GLY A 32 12.65 -4.52 -2.86
CA GLY A 32 13.59 -5.12 -1.91
C GLY A 32 13.09 -5.13 -0.46
N ALA A 33 11.84 -4.75 -0.20
CA ALA A 33 11.22 -4.98 1.10
C ALA A 33 11.01 -6.50 1.27
N GLY A 34 11.57 -7.07 2.33
CA GLY A 34 11.52 -8.50 2.61
C GLY A 34 11.23 -8.75 4.09
N SER A 35 9.96 -8.73 4.47
CA SER A 35 9.51 -9.11 5.80
C SER A 35 8.39 -10.13 5.72
N ASP A 36 8.24 -10.99 6.73
CA ASP A 36 7.15 -11.98 6.76
C ASP A 36 5.77 -11.30 6.82
N LEU A 37 5.69 -10.12 7.43
CA LEU A 37 4.48 -9.31 7.43
C LEU A 37 4.13 -8.83 6.02
N LEU A 38 5.13 -8.46 5.20
CA LEU A 38 4.89 -8.07 3.81
C LEU A 38 4.39 -9.25 2.98
N LYS A 39 4.95 -10.45 3.18
CA LYS A 39 4.45 -11.67 2.52
C LYS A 39 2.98 -11.92 2.86
N LYS A 40 2.60 -11.73 4.14
CA LYS A 40 1.20 -11.83 4.59
C LYS A 40 0.33 -10.80 3.89
N LEU A 41 0.77 -9.54 3.81
CA LEU A 41 0.05 -8.48 3.10
C LEU A 41 -0.15 -8.84 1.62
N LEU A 42 0.91 -9.22 0.92
CA LEU A 42 0.85 -9.63 -0.49
C LEU A 42 -0.15 -10.78 -0.70
N GLY A 43 -0.19 -11.75 0.21
CA GLY A 43 -1.18 -12.83 0.16
C GLY A 43 -2.63 -12.34 0.30
N VAL A 44 -2.89 -11.35 1.15
CA VAL A 44 -4.22 -10.74 1.29
C VAL A 44 -4.57 -9.94 0.03
N LEU A 45 -3.68 -9.07 -0.43
CA LEU A 45 -3.92 -8.23 -1.61
C LEU A 45 -4.18 -9.09 -2.86
N SER A 46 -3.42 -10.17 -3.04
CA SER A 46 -3.61 -11.12 -4.14
C SER A 46 -4.93 -11.89 -4.05
N ARG A 47 -5.44 -12.18 -2.85
CA ARG A 47 -6.75 -12.83 -2.67
C ARG A 47 -7.93 -11.91 -2.96
N MET A 48 -7.71 -10.60 -2.88
CA MET A 48 -8.74 -9.58 -3.08
C MET A 48 -8.61 -8.90 -4.46
N ASP A 49 -7.77 -9.44 -5.35
CA ASP A 49 -7.47 -8.89 -6.68
C ASP A 49 -7.01 -7.41 -6.65
N ILE A 50 -6.39 -6.99 -5.53
CA ILE A 50 -5.90 -5.62 -5.40
C ILE A 50 -4.54 -5.52 -6.11
N PRO A 51 -4.38 -4.59 -7.07
CA PRO A 51 -3.13 -4.48 -7.83
C PRO A 51 -1.99 -3.96 -6.95
N VAL A 52 -0.83 -4.61 -7.08
CA VAL A 52 0.38 -4.27 -6.34
C VAL A 52 1.48 -3.84 -7.31
N GLN A 53 2.10 -2.70 -7.04
CA GLN A 53 3.22 -2.19 -7.84
C GLN A 53 4.47 -1.99 -6.99
N MET A 54 5.57 -2.60 -7.43
CA MET A 54 6.86 -2.44 -6.75
C MET A 54 7.63 -1.21 -7.26
N VAL A 55 7.84 -0.23 -6.39
CA VAL A 55 8.41 1.09 -6.72
C VAL A 55 9.69 1.37 -5.92
N PRO A 56 10.59 2.22 -6.40
CA PRO A 56 11.71 2.70 -5.59
C PRO A 56 11.20 3.55 -4.42
N VAL A 57 11.98 3.62 -3.33
CA VAL A 57 11.60 4.39 -2.13
C VAL A 57 11.37 5.88 -2.43
N GLU A 58 12.11 6.42 -3.39
CA GLU A 58 11.98 7.82 -3.85
C GLU A 58 10.57 8.14 -4.34
N GLN A 59 9.93 7.20 -5.06
CA GLN A 59 8.58 7.38 -5.58
C GLN A 59 7.54 7.44 -4.44
N LEU A 60 7.73 6.63 -3.41
CA LEU A 60 6.87 6.65 -2.23
C LEU A 60 7.06 7.93 -1.40
N ASN A 61 8.30 8.39 -1.27
CA ASN A 61 8.64 9.64 -0.58
C ASN A 61 8.04 10.87 -1.28
N ARG A 62 7.87 10.84 -2.61
CA ARG A 62 7.18 11.89 -3.36
C ARG A 62 5.68 11.96 -3.04
N ILE A 63 5.06 10.84 -2.64
CA ILE A 63 3.65 10.79 -2.27
C ILE A 63 3.46 11.29 -0.83
N THR A 64 4.32 10.81 0.09
CA THR A 64 4.28 11.24 1.49
C THR A 64 5.68 11.35 2.07
N GLY A 65 5.99 12.49 2.68
CA GLY A 65 7.23 12.68 3.45
C GLY A 65 7.23 12.00 4.82
N LYS A 66 6.17 11.24 5.14
CA LYS A 66 6.02 10.51 6.41
C LYS A 66 6.69 9.14 6.35
N ASN A 67 6.98 8.57 7.52
CA ASN A 67 7.56 7.23 7.62
C ASN A 67 6.52 6.14 7.27
N GLN A 68 6.44 5.84 5.98
CA GLN A 68 5.50 4.90 5.37
C GLN A 68 5.96 3.43 5.39
N GLN A 69 7.16 3.14 5.93
CA GLN A 69 7.73 1.79 6.02
C GLN A 69 7.80 1.02 4.67
N GLY A 70 7.71 1.75 3.56
CA GLY A 70 7.77 1.18 2.22
C GLY A 70 6.44 0.61 1.69
N VAL A 71 5.29 0.96 2.26
CA VAL A 71 3.98 0.57 1.74
C VAL A 71 3.01 1.76 1.77
N ILE A 72 2.37 2.02 0.63
CA ILE A 72 1.30 3.02 0.47
C ILE A 72 0.15 2.38 -0.29
N ALA A 73 -1.08 2.54 0.17
CA ALA A 73 -2.28 2.14 -0.56
C ALA A 73 -3.14 3.36 -0.86
N PHE A 74 -3.66 3.41 -2.08
CA PHE A 74 -4.61 4.42 -2.52
C PHE A 74 -6.03 3.90 -2.33
N LEU A 75 -6.89 4.72 -1.73
CA LEU A 75 -8.30 4.44 -1.54
C LEU A 75 -9.13 5.19 -2.60
N SER A 76 -10.26 4.61 -3.02
CA SER A 76 -11.14 5.20 -4.04
C SER A 76 -12.24 6.09 -3.49
#